data_AF-Q3ACP9-F1
#
_entry.id   AF-Q3ACP9-F1
#
_cell.length_a   1.000
_cell.length_b   1.000
_cell.length_c   1.000
_cell.angle_alpha   90.00
_cell.angle_beta   90.00
_cell.angle_gamma   90.00
#
_symmetry.space_group_name_H-M   'P 1'
#
loop_
_entity.id
_entity.type
_entity.pdbx_description
1 polymer ?
#
loop_
_entity_poly.entity_id
_entity_poly.type
_entity_poly.pdbx_seq_one_letter_code
_entity_poly.pdbx_strand_id
1 'polypeptide(L)'
;MANNWRKNLKKEKKEKSSSKVYGADTPLTEDFPPYRTLIVTYLGASVKEYLENYLNFLEENQWYCPVCSAKMSFHGWYRRKIITLDGTTTRIPIARYRCSNCRKTHAILPDFVAPYRHYSQVLIAAVVEEVVSKQVPPERVEGNQDIPTTRRWIRRFLKRCHEVIGVLESIAFRYTGQIKSLLTEARSSPWEQMLAALELLPAVKATSVFGAVNLWLTMDVVGLWL
;
A
#
# COMPACT_ATOMS: atom_id res chain seq x y z
N MET A 1 -34.00 -29.42 -13.93
CA MET A 1 -32.69 -28.82 -13.63
C MET A 1 -32.74 -27.33 -13.91
N ALA A 2 -32.92 -26.51 -12.87
CA ALA A 2 -32.70 -25.07 -12.80
C ALA A 2 -33.16 -24.56 -11.42
N ASN A 3 -32.34 -23.70 -10.80
CA ASN A 3 -32.71 -22.63 -9.86
C ASN A 3 -33.42 -22.95 -8.52
N ASN A 4 -32.64 -23.22 -7.46
CA ASN A 4 -33.10 -23.13 -6.06
C ASN A 4 -32.16 -22.34 -5.11
N TRP A 5 -31.43 -21.34 -5.63
CA TRP A 5 -30.50 -20.53 -4.82
C TRP A 5 -31.09 -19.16 -4.39
N ARG A 6 -32.24 -18.75 -4.94
CA ARG A 6 -32.87 -17.44 -4.65
C ARG A 6 -33.78 -17.38 -3.41
N LYS A 7 -34.03 -18.49 -2.72
CA LYS A 7 -34.95 -18.55 -1.56
C LYS A 7 -34.28 -18.42 -0.18
N ASN A 8 -32.96 -18.54 -0.08
CA ASN A 8 -32.24 -18.42 1.20
C ASN A 8 -31.83 -16.99 1.59
N LEU A 9 -31.98 -16.00 0.69
CA LEU A 9 -31.59 -14.60 0.95
C LEU A 9 -32.63 -13.77 1.73
N LYS A 10 -33.80 -14.33 2.06
CA LYS A 10 -34.89 -13.59 2.74
C LYS A 10 -35.19 -14.05 4.18
N LYS A 11 -34.49 -15.06 4.71
CA LYS A 11 -34.77 -15.62 6.05
C LYS A 11 -33.82 -15.18 7.18
N GLU A 12 -32.69 -14.54 6.89
CA GLU A 12 -31.75 -14.08 7.94
C GLU A 12 -31.92 -12.61 8.34
N LYS A 13 -32.97 -11.93 7.86
CA LYS A 13 -33.22 -10.50 8.13
C LYS A 13 -34.13 -10.19 9.33
N LYS A 14 -34.45 -11.18 10.17
CA LYS A 14 -35.23 -10.96 11.40
C LYS A 14 -34.59 -11.76 12.54
N GLU A 15 -34.49 -11.10 13.69
CA GLU A 15 -34.00 -11.61 14.99
C GLU A 15 -32.49 -11.47 15.24
N LYS A 16 -32.08 -10.29 15.71
CA LYS A 16 -31.90 -10.06 17.16
C LYS A 16 -31.50 -8.60 17.41
N SER A 17 -32.50 -7.84 17.86
CA SER A 17 -32.30 -6.69 18.73
C SER A 17 -31.74 -7.21 20.05
N SER A 18 -30.57 -6.71 20.46
CA SER A 18 -30.13 -6.71 21.86
C SER A 18 -29.07 -5.64 22.01
N SER A 19 -29.45 -4.58 22.72
CA SER A 19 -28.61 -3.54 23.27
C SER A 19 -27.29 -4.08 23.84
N LYS A 20 -26.15 -3.52 23.42
CA LYS A 20 -24.89 -3.64 24.15
C LYS A 20 -24.25 -2.27 24.31
N VAL A 21 -24.00 -1.97 25.58
CA VAL A 21 -23.36 -0.80 26.17
C VAL A 21 -21.98 -0.59 25.57
N TYR A 22 -21.67 0.65 25.16
CA TYR A 22 -20.33 1.04 24.72
C TYR A 22 -19.41 1.12 25.95
N GLY A 23 -18.69 0.03 26.22
CA GLY A 23 -17.53 0.01 27.10
C GLY A 23 -16.27 0.28 26.28
N ALA A 24 -15.39 1.13 26.82
CA ALA A 24 -14.07 1.38 26.30
C ALA A 24 -13.25 0.08 26.17
N ASP A 25 -12.29 0.10 25.25
CA ASP A 25 -11.24 -0.90 25.01
C ASP A 25 -11.69 -2.21 24.34
N THR A 26 -11.68 -2.22 23.00
CA THR A 26 -11.58 -3.46 22.22
C THR A 26 -10.48 -3.31 21.16
N PRO A 27 -9.43 -4.16 21.17
CA PRO A 27 -8.32 -4.05 20.22
C PRO A 27 -8.76 -4.35 18.78
N LEU A 28 -8.31 -3.52 17.85
CA LEU A 28 -8.50 -3.67 16.41
C LEU A 28 -7.70 -4.87 15.85
N THR A 29 -8.15 -6.13 16.00
CA THR A 29 -7.35 -7.27 15.50
C THR A 29 -8.04 -8.40 14.72
N GLU A 30 -9.36 -8.47 14.50
CA GLU A 30 -9.93 -9.73 13.96
C GLU A 30 -10.42 -9.79 12.50
N ASP A 31 -10.50 -8.70 11.73
CA ASP A 31 -11.05 -8.77 10.36
C ASP A 31 -10.09 -8.38 9.21
N PHE A 32 -8.82 -8.08 9.49
CA PHE A 32 -7.84 -7.72 8.46
C PHE A 32 -6.72 -8.77 8.38
N PRO A 33 -6.35 -9.26 7.18
CA PRO A 33 -5.21 -10.16 7.09
C PRO A 33 -3.97 -9.42 7.65
N PRO A 34 -3.17 -10.08 8.49
CA PRO A 34 -2.07 -9.41 9.19
C PRO A 34 -1.16 -8.75 8.15
N TYR A 35 -0.71 -7.51 8.43
CA TYR A 35 0.06 -6.65 7.52
C TYR A 35 1.21 -7.34 6.76
N ARG A 36 1.69 -8.49 7.24
CA ARG A 36 2.71 -9.36 6.64
C ARG A 36 2.23 -10.22 5.45
N THR A 37 1.01 -10.03 4.93
CA THR A 37 0.47 -10.78 3.77
C THR A 37 0.51 -10.01 2.45
N LEU A 38 1.06 -8.81 2.42
CA LEU A 38 1.15 -8.00 1.20
C LEU A 38 2.63 -7.76 0.89
N ILE A 39 3.00 -7.97 -0.37
CA ILE A 39 4.35 -7.74 -0.88
C ILE A 39 4.22 -6.70 -1.97
N VAL A 40 4.69 -5.48 -1.72
CA VAL A 40 4.74 -4.44 -2.74
C VAL A 40 6.08 -4.54 -3.47
N THR A 41 6.03 -4.55 -4.80
CA THR A 41 7.23 -4.68 -5.65
C THR A 41 7.04 -3.92 -6.97
N TYR A 42 8.14 -3.58 -7.64
CA TYR A 42 8.10 -2.93 -8.94
C TYR A 42 7.73 -3.95 -10.01
N LEU A 43 6.62 -3.71 -10.73
CA LEU A 43 6.09 -4.61 -11.76
C LEU A 43 5.70 -3.81 -13.01
N GLY A 44 6.61 -2.92 -13.44
CA GLY A 44 6.41 -2.04 -14.60
C GLY A 44 6.15 -0.58 -14.22
N ALA A 45 6.39 0.32 -15.17
CA ALA A 45 6.34 1.77 -14.98
C ALA A 45 4.92 2.33 -15.03
N SER A 46 3.94 1.55 -15.51
CA SER A 46 2.55 1.99 -15.64
C SER A 46 1.55 0.86 -15.49
N VAL A 47 0.27 1.21 -15.27
CA VAL A 47 -0.83 0.24 -15.27
C VAL A 47 -0.95 -0.47 -16.61
N LYS A 48 -0.71 0.24 -17.72
CA LYS A 48 -0.75 -0.33 -19.07
C LYS A 48 0.33 -1.40 -19.24
N GLU A 49 1.58 -1.05 -18.95
CA GLU A 49 2.71 -1.97 -19.06
C GLU A 49 2.53 -3.19 -18.14
N TYR A 50 2.02 -2.98 -16.92
CA TYR A 50 1.67 -4.08 -16.03
C TYR A 50 0.64 -5.01 -16.67
N LEU A 51 -0.45 -4.49 -17.21
CA LEU A 51 -1.49 -5.31 -17.85
C LEU A 51 -0.96 -6.11 -19.06
N GLU A 52 0.01 -5.56 -19.79
CA GLU A 52 0.64 -6.21 -20.94
C GLU A 52 1.65 -7.30 -20.53
N ASN A 53 2.31 -7.15 -19.37
CA ASN A 53 3.50 -7.95 -19.02
C ASN A 53 3.47 -8.64 -17.65
N TYR A 54 2.36 -8.57 -16.90
CA TYR A 54 2.31 -9.05 -15.51
C TYR A 54 2.70 -10.51 -15.32
N LEU A 55 2.47 -11.39 -16.31
CA LEU A 55 2.89 -12.79 -16.23
C LEU A 55 4.42 -12.89 -16.25
N ASN A 56 5.07 -12.22 -17.20
CA ASN A 56 6.53 -12.21 -17.32
C ASN A 56 7.18 -11.68 -16.04
N PHE A 57 6.69 -10.55 -15.52
CA PHE A 57 7.22 -9.99 -14.27
C PHE A 57 7.12 -10.97 -13.09
N LEU A 58 6.11 -11.83 -13.04
CA LEU A 58 5.96 -12.78 -11.93
C LEU A 58 6.77 -14.06 -12.12
N GLU A 59 6.99 -14.49 -13.36
CA GLU A 59 7.77 -15.68 -13.72
C GLU A 59 9.27 -15.45 -13.58
N GLU A 60 9.73 -14.23 -13.89
CA GLU A 60 11.14 -13.82 -13.75
C GLU A 60 11.58 -13.69 -12.28
N ASN A 61 10.63 -13.69 -11.32
CA ASN A 61 10.89 -13.47 -9.91
C ASN A 61 10.65 -14.72 -9.06
N GLN A 62 11.56 -14.96 -8.11
CA GLN A 62 11.34 -15.95 -7.05
C GLN A 62 10.71 -15.30 -5.82
N TRP A 63 9.62 -15.90 -5.33
CA TRP A 63 8.84 -15.32 -4.24
C TRP A 63 9.09 -16.05 -2.92
N TYR A 64 9.49 -15.28 -1.91
CA TYR A 64 9.79 -15.76 -0.56
C TYR A 64 8.81 -15.17 0.45
N CYS A 65 8.45 -15.97 1.46
CA CYS A 65 7.53 -15.55 2.49
C CYS A 65 8.19 -14.50 3.41
N PRO A 66 7.63 -13.29 3.59
CA PRO A 66 8.20 -12.28 4.49
C PRO A 66 8.09 -12.66 5.98
N VAL A 67 7.38 -13.74 6.33
CA VAL A 67 7.21 -14.19 7.72
C VAL A 67 8.26 -15.21 8.12
N CYS A 68 8.63 -16.13 7.22
CA CYS A 68 9.50 -17.26 7.54
C CYS A 68 10.53 -17.58 6.46
N SER A 69 10.69 -16.70 5.46
CA SER A 69 11.66 -16.78 4.35
C SER A 69 11.57 -18.03 3.47
N ALA A 70 10.57 -18.90 3.65
CA ALA A 70 10.39 -20.09 2.84
C ALA A 70 9.85 -19.73 1.44
N LYS A 71 10.24 -20.52 0.44
CA LYS A 71 9.76 -20.38 -0.94
C LYS A 71 8.24 -20.53 -1.00
N MET A 72 7.60 -19.72 -1.85
CA MET A 72 6.16 -19.74 -2.06
C MET A 72 5.82 -20.29 -3.44
N SER A 73 4.62 -20.85 -3.56
CA SER A 73 4.06 -21.30 -4.83
C SER A 73 2.85 -20.45 -5.21
N PHE A 74 2.62 -20.31 -6.51
CA PHE A 74 1.44 -19.61 -7.02
C PHE A 74 0.16 -20.29 -6.50
N HIS A 75 -0.78 -19.48 -6.01
CA HIS A 75 -2.04 -19.95 -5.42
C HIS A 75 -3.27 -19.49 -6.18
N GLY A 76 -3.22 -18.32 -6.83
CA GLY A 76 -4.35 -17.83 -7.62
C GLY A 76 -4.31 -16.33 -7.84
N TRP A 77 -5.34 -15.83 -8.49
CA TRP A 77 -5.53 -14.42 -8.79
C TRP A 77 -6.70 -13.84 -8.01
N TYR A 78 -6.72 -12.53 -7.85
CA TYR A 78 -7.95 -11.76 -7.68
C TYR A 78 -7.87 -10.47 -8.50
N ARG A 79 -9.01 -9.85 -8.80
CA ARG A 79 -9.03 -8.58 -9.54
C ARG A 79 -9.23 -7.40 -8.62
N ARG A 80 -8.40 -6.37 -8.77
CA ARG A 80 -8.45 -5.15 -7.97
C ARG A 80 -8.75 -3.93 -8.84
N LYS A 81 -9.70 -3.10 -8.39
CA LYS A 81 -9.97 -1.80 -9.02
C LYS A 81 -8.81 -0.83 -8.74
N ILE A 82 -8.37 -0.13 -9.78
CA ILE A 82 -7.40 0.97 -9.71
C ILE A 82 -7.95 2.19 -10.47
N ILE A 83 -7.69 3.37 -9.92
CA ILE A 83 -8.01 4.69 -10.46
C ILE A 83 -6.68 5.41 -10.63
N THR A 84 -6.33 5.72 -11.87
CA THR A 84 -5.07 6.37 -12.25
C THR A 84 -5.19 7.90 -12.19
N LEU A 85 -4.06 8.58 -12.36
CA LEU A 85 -3.96 10.04 -12.26
C LEU A 85 -4.89 10.75 -13.27
N ASP A 86 -5.00 10.23 -14.48
CA ASP A 86 -5.90 10.68 -15.55
C ASP A 86 -7.39 10.37 -15.28
N GLY A 87 -7.73 9.73 -14.16
CA GLY A 87 -9.10 9.33 -13.82
C GLY A 87 -9.52 7.99 -14.41
N THR A 88 -8.68 7.36 -15.23
CA THR A 88 -9.00 6.07 -15.82
C THR A 88 -9.22 5.04 -14.72
N THR A 89 -10.37 4.37 -14.79
CA THR A 89 -10.74 3.32 -13.84
C THR A 89 -10.64 1.96 -14.53
N THR A 90 -9.78 1.09 -14.04
CA THR A 90 -9.62 -0.27 -14.57
C THR A 90 -9.51 -1.32 -13.46
N ARG A 91 -9.53 -2.60 -13.84
CA ARG A 91 -9.30 -3.73 -12.93
C ARG A 91 -8.05 -4.48 -13.35
N ILE A 92 -7.09 -4.57 -12.44
CA ILE A 92 -5.84 -5.29 -12.66
C ILE A 92 -5.88 -6.66 -11.96
N PRO A 93 -5.24 -7.70 -12.54
CA PRO A 93 -5.03 -8.96 -11.83
C PRO A 93 -3.99 -8.74 -10.72
N ILE A 94 -4.15 -9.40 -9.57
CA ILE A 94 -3.18 -9.43 -8.48
C ILE A 94 -2.89 -10.87 -8.14
N ALA A 95 -1.62 -11.25 -8.22
CA ALA A 95 -1.19 -12.62 -7.93
C ALA A 95 -1.19 -12.87 -6.42
N ARG A 96 -1.53 -14.10 -6.06
CA ARG A 96 -1.42 -14.61 -4.69
C ARG A 96 -0.51 -15.83 -4.69
N TYR A 97 0.44 -15.82 -3.77
CA TYR A 97 1.35 -16.94 -3.53
C TYR A 97 1.09 -17.50 -2.14
N ARG A 98 1.19 -18.82 -1.98
CA ARG A 98 1.04 -19.49 -0.69
C ARG A 98 2.39 -20.00 -0.21
N CYS A 99 2.74 -19.67 1.02
CA CYS A 99 3.94 -20.19 1.65
C CYS A 99 3.79 -21.69 1.92
N SER A 100 4.78 -22.49 1.54
CA SER A 100 4.81 -23.92 1.80
C SER A 100 4.93 -24.24 3.30
N ASN A 101 5.69 -23.41 4.04
CA ASN A 101 5.98 -23.60 5.46
C ASN A 101 4.85 -23.05 6.36
N CYS A 102 4.70 -21.72 6.47
CA CYS A 102 3.71 -21.13 7.38
C CYS A 102 2.26 -21.14 6.85
N ARG A 103 2.03 -21.64 5.63
CA ARG A 103 0.71 -21.76 4.97
C ARG A 103 -0.05 -20.43 4.75
N LYS A 104 0.53 -19.28 5.10
CA LYS A 104 -0.03 -17.96 4.81
C LYS A 104 -0.05 -17.68 3.31
N THR A 105 -1.03 -16.89 2.89
CA THR A 105 -1.18 -16.44 1.50
C THR A 105 -0.76 -14.98 1.42
N HIS A 106 0.08 -14.66 0.44
CA HIS A 106 0.65 -13.34 0.23
C HIS A 106 0.21 -12.80 -1.14
N ALA A 107 -0.27 -11.56 -1.19
CA ALA A 107 -0.58 -10.90 -2.45
C ALA A 107 0.63 -10.10 -2.93
N ILE A 108 0.94 -10.21 -4.23
CA ILE A 108 2.01 -9.46 -4.89
C ILE A 108 1.40 -8.23 -5.55
N LEU A 109 1.64 -7.07 -4.98
CA LEU A 109 1.11 -5.78 -5.44
C LEU A 109 2.18 -5.04 -6.25
N PRO A 110 1.83 -4.51 -7.44
CA PRO A 110 2.64 -3.48 -8.08
C PRO A 110 2.78 -2.25 -7.16
N ASP A 111 3.92 -1.58 -7.19
CA ASP A 111 4.22 -0.41 -6.34
C ASP A 111 3.29 0.78 -6.56
N PHE A 112 2.67 0.86 -7.74
CA PHE A 112 1.61 1.84 -7.99
C PHE A 112 0.30 1.54 -7.22
N VAL A 113 0.18 0.46 -6.44
CA VAL A 113 -1.00 0.09 -5.64
C VAL A 113 -0.63 -0.15 -4.17
N ALA A 114 -0.94 0.81 -3.30
CA ALA A 114 -0.83 0.57 -1.86
C ALA A 114 -1.92 -0.40 -1.35
N PRO A 115 -1.66 -1.15 -0.26
CA PRO A 115 -2.67 -1.95 0.45
C PRO A 115 -4.00 -1.25 0.71
N TYR A 116 -5.09 -1.95 0.44
CA TYR A 116 -6.48 -1.51 0.69
C TYR A 116 -6.92 -0.19 0.02
N ARG A 117 -6.18 0.28 -0.98
CA ARG A 117 -6.52 1.46 -1.80
C ARG A 117 -6.92 1.11 -3.23
N HIS A 118 -7.69 1.99 -3.82
CA HIS A 118 -8.09 1.91 -5.23
C HIS A 118 -7.58 3.08 -6.06
N TYR A 119 -6.87 4.02 -5.46
CA TYR A 119 -6.19 5.10 -6.18
C TYR A 119 -4.70 4.76 -6.30
N SER A 120 -4.11 5.08 -7.45
CA SER A 120 -2.70 4.79 -7.70
C SER A 120 -1.80 5.60 -6.76
N GLN A 121 -0.65 5.03 -6.42
CA GLN A 121 0.35 5.74 -5.61
C GLN A 121 0.86 6.98 -6.32
N VAL A 122 0.97 6.95 -7.65
CA VAL A 122 1.30 8.12 -8.48
C VAL A 122 0.36 9.29 -8.19
N LEU A 123 -0.96 9.05 -8.21
CA LEU A 123 -1.95 10.08 -7.93
C LEU A 123 -1.89 10.58 -6.48
N ILE A 124 -1.84 9.66 -5.51
CA ILE A 124 -1.83 10.04 -4.09
C ILE A 124 -0.55 10.84 -3.76
N ALA A 125 0.60 10.40 -4.26
CA ALA A 125 1.89 11.06 -4.07
C ALA A 125 1.86 12.49 -4.62
N ALA A 126 1.39 12.67 -5.86
CA ALA A 126 1.29 13.99 -6.49
C ALA A 126 0.40 14.96 -5.67
N VAL A 127 -0.76 14.47 -5.23
CA VAL A 127 -1.69 15.27 -4.40
C VAL A 127 -1.08 15.63 -3.05
N VAL A 128 -0.37 14.71 -2.40
CA VAL A 128 0.26 14.98 -1.11
C VAL A 128 1.42 15.98 -1.26
N GLU A 129 2.24 15.85 -2.30
CA GLU A 129 3.30 16.80 -2.61
C GLU A 129 2.75 18.22 -2.80
N GLU A 130 1.69 18.34 -3.61
CA GLU A 130 1.07 19.62 -3.91
C GLU A 130 0.55 20.34 -2.65
N VAL A 131 -0.07 19.59 -1.73
CA VAL A 131 -0.58 20.21 -0.50
C VAL A 131 0.52 20.44 0.55
N VAL A 132 1.41 19.47 0.74
CA VAL A 132 2.36 19.52 1.87
C VAL A 132 3.62 20.31 1.54
N SER A 133 4.13 20.20 0.32
CA SER A 133 5.33 20.94 -0.10
C SER A 133 4.95 22.25 -0.78
N LYS A 134 4.00 22.24 -1.75
CA LYS A 134 3.61 23.45 -2.49
C LYS A 134 2.54 24.30 -1.77
N GLN A 135 2.09 23.87 -0.58
CA GLN A 135 1.14 24.58 0.28
C GLN A 135 -0.20 24.92 -0.40
N VAL A 136 -0.61 24.13 -1.39
CA VAL A 136 -1.91 24.29 -2.04
C VAL A 136 -3.02 23.80 -1.09
N PRO A 137 -4.09 24.58 -0.85
CA PRO A 137 -5.21 24.12 -0.03
C PRO A 137 -5.85 22.85 -0.65
N PRO A 138 -6.26 21.85 0.17
CA PRO A 138 -6.89 20.62 -0.32
C PRO A 138 -8.11 20.83 -1.25
N GLU A 139 -8.78 21.97 -1.12
CA GLU A 139 -9.97 22.35 -1.90
C GLU A 139 -9.62 22.83 -3.31
N ARG A 140 -8.37 23.22 -3.55
CA ARG A 140 -7.87 23.72 -4.84
C ARG A 140 -7.08 22.68 -5.63
N VAL A 141 -6.81 21.51 -5.03
CA VAL A 141 -6.13 20.41 -5.72
C VAL A 141 -7.04 19.86 -6.81
N GLU A 142 -6.55 19.89 -8.04
CA GLU A 142 -7.26 19.32 -9.18
C GLU A 142 -7.22 17.78 -9.17
N GLY A 143 -8.24 17.15 -9.76
CA GLY A 143 -8.26 15.71 -9.97
C GLY A 143 -9.63 15.06 -9.81
N ASN A 144 -9.66 13.73 -9.98
CA ASN A 144 -10.89 12.93 -10.00
C ASN A 144 -11.34 12.45 -8.61
N GLN A 145 -10.64 12.86 -7.55
CA GLN A 145 -10.96 12.60 -6.16
C GLN A 145 -11.84 13.69 -5.56
N ASP A 146 -12.69 13.33 -4.60
CA ASP A 146 -13.44 14.32 -3.82
C ASP A 146 -12.55 14.95 -2.73
N ILE A 147 -12.86 16.20 -2.34
CA ILE A 147 -12.12 16.96 -1.32
C ILE A 147 -11.94 16.16 0.00
N PRO A 148 -12.95 15.43 0.53
CA PRO A 148 -12.76 14.56 1.69
C PRO A 148 -11.70 13.48 1.50
N THR A 149 -11.58 12.91 0.31
CA THR A 149 -10.51 11.94 -0.01
C THR A 149 -9.14 12.58 -0.02
N THR A 150 -9.00 13.76 -0.63
CA THR A 150 -7.76 14.56 -0.57
C THR A 150 -7.33 14.80 0.87
N ARG A 151 -8.23 15.36 1.70
CA ARG A 151 -7.97 15.61 3.13
C ARG A 151 -7.60 14.34 3.89
N ARG A 152 -8.24 13.20 3.57
CA ARG A 152 -7.93 11.89 4.19
C ARG A 152 -6.52 11.43 3.85
N TRP A 153 -6.05 11.61 2.61
CA TRP A 153 -4.69 11.25 2.22
C TRP A 153 -3.65 12.09 2.95
N ILE A 154 -3.82 13.41 3.00
CA ILE A 154 -2.90 14.33 3.68
C ILE A 154 -2.82 14.01 5.18
N ARG A 155 -3.97 13.87 5.86
CA ARG A 155 -3.97 13.50 7.30
C ARG A 155 -3.25 12.20 7.56
N ARG A 156 -3.43 11.21 6.67
CA ARG A 156 -2.79 9.90 6.81
C ARG A 156 -1.29 9.99 6.60
N PHE A 157 -0.85 10.76 5.61
CA PHE A 157 0.57 11.03 5.37
C PHE A 157 1.20 11.70 6.59
N LEU A 158 0.64 12.83 7.05
CA LEU A 158 1.16 13.58 8.20
C LEU A 158 1.18 12.74 9.49
N LYS A 159 0.22 11.82 9.66
CA LYS A 159 0.20 10.92 10.82
C LYS A 159 1.34 9.88 10.81
N ARG A 160 1.86 9.51 9.63
CA ARG A 160 2.80 8.40 9.46
C ARG A 160 4.19 8.82 8.99
N CYS A 161 4.34 10.04 8.48
CA CYS A 161 5.56 10.47 7.78
C CYS A 161 6.80 10.34 8.67
N HIS A 162 6.76 10.79 9.92
CA HIS A 162 7.93 10.70 10.81
C HIS A 162 8.31 9.25 11.15
N GLU A 163 7.33 8.37 11.37
CA GLU A 163 7.59 6.95 11.63
C GLU A 163 8.22 6.29 10.39
N VAL A 164 7.69 6.59 9.21
CA VAL A 164 8.23 6.10 7.95
C VAL A 164 9.64 6.62 7.71
N ILE A 165 9.89 7.92 7.93
CA ILE A 165 11.22 8.53 7.80
C ILE A 165 12.22 7.82 8.72
N GLY A 166 11.89 7.64 10.00
CA GLY A 166 12.78 6.95 10.95
C GLY A 166 13.08 5.50 10.54
N VAL A 167 12.11 4.79 9.96
CA VAL A 167 12.35 3.44 9.40
C VAL A 167 13.28 3.51 8.19
N LEU A 168 13.07 4.45 7.26
CA LEU A 168 13.95 4.61 6.09
C LEU A 168 15.38 4.97 6.51
N GLU A 169 15.55 5.87 7.47
CA GLU A 169 16.85 6.21 8.06
C GLU A 169 17.51 4.98 8.72
N SER A 170 16.74 4.16 9.44
CA SER A 170 17.24 2.91 10.04
C SER A 170 17.68 1.89 8.98
N ILE A 171 16.92 1.76 7.87
CA ILE A 171 17.33 0.93 6.73
C ILE A 171 18.62 1.50 6.13
N ALA A 172 18.70 2.81 5.88
CA ALA A 172 19.87 3.45 5.28
C ALA A 172 21.12 3.29 6.15
N PHE A 173 20.98 3.39 7.48
CA PHE A 173 22.06 3.14 8.42
C PHE A 173 22.60 1.71 8.31
N ARG A 174 21.72 0.70 8.20
CA ARG A 174 22.14 -0.70 8.01
C ARG A 174 22.89 -0.93 6.71
N TYR A 175 22.61 -0.15 5.66
CA TYR A 175 23.32 -0.23 4.38
C TYR A 175 24.67 0.50 4.38
N THR A 176 24.71 1.69 4.99
CA THR A 176 25.84 2.62 4.85
C THR A 176 26.79 2.61 6.05
N GLY A 177 26.34 2.15 7.21
CA GLY A 177 27.06 2.24 8.49
C GLY A 177 27.21 3.68 9.01
N GLN A 178 26.59 4.67 8.36
CA GLN A 178 26.72 6.09 8.69
C GLN A 178 25.41 6.63 9.26
N ILE A 179 25.49 7.30 10.41
CA ILE A 179 24.34 8.04 10.96
C ILE A 179 24.32 9.42 10.30
N LYS A 180 23.44 9.59 9.30
CA LYS A 180 23.01 10.91 8.82
C LYS A 180 21.60 11.15 9.35
N SER A 181 21.49 11.65 10.58
CA SER A 181 20.17 12.02 11.14
C SER A 181 19.62 13.22 10.35
N LEU A 182 18.62 12.99 9.49
CA LEU A 182 17.96 14.05 8.72
C LEU A 182 16.99 14.85 9.59
N LEU A 183 16.66 14.35 10.78
CA LEU A 183 15.91 15.10 11.82
C LEU A 183 16.62 16.38 12.27
N THR A 184 17.90 16.55 11.91
CA THR A 184 18.74 17.69 12.30
C THR A 184 18.88 18.75 11.20
N GLU A 185 18.55 18.44 9.95
CA GLU A 185 18.55 19.43 8.87
C GLU A 185 17.17 20.07 8.78
N ALA A 186 17.10 21.40 8.97
CA ALA A 186 15.84 22.15 8.85
C ALA A 186 15.32 22.12 7.39
N ARG A 187 14.60 21.06 7.04
CA ARG A 187 13.89 20.92 5.76
C ARG A 187 12.52 21.57 5.86
N SER A 188 12.02 22.10 4.73
CA SER A 188 10.85 22.99 4.70
C SER A 188 9.52 22.24 4.85
N SER A 189 9.50 20.93 4.56
CA SER A 189 8.29 20.11 4.65
C SER A 189 8.57 18.63 4.98
N PRO A 190 7.61 17.90 5.58
CA PRO A 190 7.73 16.44 5.77
C PRO A 190 7.88 15.66 4.46
N TRP A 191 7.43 16.21 3.33
CA TRP A 191 7.64 15.63 2.01
C TRP A 191 9.12 15.65 1.63
N GLU A 192 9.79 16.79 1.79
CA GLU A 192 11.24 16.94 1.53
C GLU A 192 12.08 16.05 2.44
N GLN A 193 11.71 15.92 3.72
CA GLN A 193 12.40 15.00 4.64
C GLN A 193 12.32 13.55 4.17
N MET A 194 11.16 13.13 3.66
CA MET A 194 10.98 11.79 3.11
C MET A 194 11.79 11.56 1.83
N LEU A 195 11.89 12.57 0.95
CA LEU A 195 12.76 12.49 -0.24
C LEU A 195 14.23 12.36 0.16
N ALA A 196 14.71 13.19 1.10
CA ALA A 196 16.08 13.10 1.61
C ALA A 196 16.37 11.73 2.23
N ALA A 197 15.42 11.14 2.95
CA ALA A 197 15.58 9.79 3.51
C ALA A 197 15.70 8.71 2.42
N LEU A 198 14.99 8.85 1.30
CA LEU A 198 15.14 7.96 0.15
C LEU A 198 16.47 8.13 -0.57
N GLU A 199 17.03 9.35 -0.63
CA GLU A 199 18.34 9.61 -1.25
C GLU A 199 19.51 8.93 -0.52
N LEU A 200 19.32 8.58 0.76
CA LEU A 200 20.30 7.80 1.52
C LEU A 200 20.30 6.31 1.16
N LEU A 201 19.28 5.83 0.45
CA LEU A 201 19.10 4.44 0.11
C LEU A 201 19.56 4.15 -1.33
N PRO A 202 19.96 2.91 -1.64
CA PRO A 202 20.20 2.50 -3.02
C PRO A 202 19.00 2.82 -3.92
N ALA A 203 19.28 3.27 -5.14
CA ALA A 203 18.23 3.59 -6.10
C ALA A 203 17.39 2.35 -6.43
N VAL A 204 16.06 2.49 -6.38
CA VAL A 204 15.10 1.45 -6.77
C VAL A 204 14.22 1.96 -7.91
N LYS A 205 13.83 1.07 -8.82
CA LYS A 205 12.77 1.39 -9.79
C LYS A 205 11.44 1.51 -9.04
N ALA A 206 10.74 2.61 -9.26
CA ALA A 206 9.43 2.87 -8.68
C ALA A 206 8.63 3.80 -9.59
N THR A 207 7.31 3.70 -9.52
CA THR A 207 6.37 4.55 -10.26
C THR A 207 6.15 5.91 -9.60
N SER A 208 6.46 6.04 -8.32
CA SER A 208 6.26 7.27 -7.52
C SER A 208 7.09 7.25 -6.25
N VAL A 209 7.19 8.38 -5.56
CA VAL A 209 7.84 8.51 -4.25
C VAL A 209 7.22 7.54 -3.24
N PHE A 210 5.89 7.50 -3.12
CA PHE A 210 5.24 6.54 -2.22
C PHE A 210 5.40 5.08 -2.67
N GLY A 211 5.50 4.83 -3.98
CA GLY A 211 5.89 3.52 -4.52
C GLY A 211 7.25 3.10 -3.96
N ALA A 212 8.27 3.97 -4.11
CA ALA A 212 9.63 3.72 -3.61
C ALA A 212 9.67 3.48 -2.10
N VAL A 213 8.96 4.31 -1.32
CA VAL A 213 8.82 4.11 0.13
C VAL A 213 8.23 2.74 0.44
N ASN A 214 7.10 2.39 -0.18
CA ASN A 214 6.42 1.13 0.10
C ASN A 214 7.26 -0.10 -0.32
N LEU A 215 8.14 0.02 -1.33
CA LEU A 215 9.14 -1.02 -1.65
C LEU A 215 10.08 -1.27 -0.47
N TRP A 216 10.67 -0.20 0.07
CA TRP A 216 11.61 -0.29 1.20
C TRP A 216 10.93 -0.80 2.47
N LEU A 217 9.71 -0.33 2.77
CA LEU A 217 8.94 -0.82 3.92
C LEU A 217 8.56 -2.30 3.79
N THR A 218 8.34 -2.78 2.55
CA THR A 218 8.09 -4.22 2.29
C THR A 218 9.31 -5.07 2.61
N MET A 219 10.50 -4.63 2.20
CA MET A 219 11.74 -5.40 2.37
C MET A 219 12.09 -5.62 3.84
N ASP A 220 11.78 -4.66 4.70
CA ASP A 220 12.02 -4.76 6.14
C ASP A 220 10.82 -5.32 6.93
N VAL A 221 9.79 -5.82 6.22
CA VAL A 221 8.58 -6.45 6.79
C VAL A 221 7.85 -5.51 7.76
N VAL A 222 7.85 -4.22 7.43
CA VAL A 222 7.23 -3.18 8.24
C VAL A 222 5.78 -3.00 7.78
N GLY A 223 4.81 -3.10 8.68
CA GLY A 223 3.37 -2.96 8.38
C GLY A 223 2.92 -1.53 8.05
N LEU A 224 3.86 -0.65 7.71
CA LEU A 224 3.63 0.75 7.39
C LEU A 224 3.46 0.90 5.87
N TRP A 225 2.44 1.65 5.48
CA TRP A 225 2.11 1.90 4.08
C TRP A 225 1.62 3.34 3.93
N LEU A 226 2.16 4.06 2.95
CA LEU A 226 1.77 5.43 2.61
C LEU A 226 0.65 5.52 1.58
#